data_AF-A0A6G7C5Q7-F1
#
_entry.id   AF-A0A6G7C5Q7-F1
#
_cell.length_a   1.000
_cell.length_b   1.000
_cell.length_c   1.000
_cell.angle_alpha   90.00
_cell.angle_beta   90.00
_cell.angle_gamma   90.00
#
_symmetry.space_group_name_H-M   'P 1'
#
loop_
_entity.id
_entity.type
_entity.pdbx_description
1 polymer ?
#
loop_
_entity_poly.entity_id
_entity_poly.type
_entity_poly.pdbx_seq_one_letter_code
_entity_poly.pdbx_strand_id
1 'polypeptide(L)'
;MKTKIFAIATIIFTLISCTKNDNEDTTSPLLGTWELKEILADPGDGSGIFNTVNSNKKLTFYSNRKITSNGSICDMSVESNISSNGTYTETNSTINSTNCQDSTIKYELTGNTLVLIYPCFEGCKAKYIKVK
;
A
#
# COMPACT_ATOMS: atom_id res chain seq x y z
N MET A 1 24.18 35.38 -54.82
CA MET A 1 24.59 35.64 -53.42
C MET A 1 23.39 36.26 -52.71
N LYS A 2 22.49 35.48 -52.12
CA LYS A 2 22.46 35.04 -50.70
C LYS A 2 22.81 36.15 -49.71
N THR A 3 21.79 36.65 -48.98
CA THR A 3 21.76 36.94 -47.51
C THR A 3 20.68 37.99 -47.18
N LYS A 4 19.90 37.98 -46.09
CA LYS A 4 19.32 36.95 -45.22
C LYS A 4 18.06 37.62 -44.65
N ILE A 5 16.88 37.01 -44.76
CA ILE A 5 15.67 37.50 -44.09
C ILE A 5 15.76 37.05 -42.63
N PHE A 6 15.83 38.02 -41.71
CA PHE A 6 15.66 37.78 -40.27
C PHE A 6 14.19 37.45 -40.02
N ALA A 7 13.88 36.18 -39.81
CA ALA A 7 12.58 35.74 -39.31
C ALA A 7 12.72 35.36 -37.84
N ILE A 8 12.10 36.17 -36.98
CA ILE A 8 11.97 35.95 -35.54
C ILE A 8 11.00 34.77 -35.35
N ALA A 9 11.50 33.65 -34.83
CA ALA A 9 10.69 32.50 -34.47
C ALA A 9 10.27 32.60 -32.99
N THR A 10 9.06 33.09 -32.75
CA THR A 10 8.41 33.04 -31.43
C THR A 10 7.89 31.62 -31.21
N ILE A 11 8.61 30.84 -30.39
CA ILE A 11 8.14 29.56 -29.88
C ILE A 11 7.07 29.84 -28.81
N ILE A 12 5.82 29.50 -29.13
CA ILE A 12 4.73 29.43 -28.16
C ILE A 12 4.79 28.03 -27.54
N PHE A 13 5.36 27.94 -26.33
CA PHE A 13 5.15 26.78 -25.48
C PHE A 13 3.76 26.89 -24.86
N THR A 14 2.77 26.24 -25.47
CA THR A 14 1.49 26.01 -24.79
C THR A 14 1.72 24.98 -23.68
N LEU A 15 1.64 25.44 -22.44
CA LEU A 15 1.54 24.58 -21.26
C LEU A 15 0.22 23.82 -21.35
N ILE A 16 0.28 22.54 -21.73
CA ILE A 16 -0.85 21.63 -21.60
C ILE A 16 -0.97 21.33 -20.10
N SER A 17 -1.76 22.14 -19.40
CA SER A 17 -2.19 21.82 -18.03
C SER A 17 -3.26 20.74 -18.14
N CYS A 18 -2.89 19.49 -17.91
CA CYS A 18 -3.87 18.45 -17.60
C CYS A 18 -4.47 18.77 -16.23
N THR A 19 -5.61 19.46 -16.22
CA THR A 19 -6.53 19.38 -15.08
C THR A 19 -7.08 17.97 -15.05
N LYS A 20 -6.50 17.12 -14.20
CA LYS A 20 -7.16 15.87 -13.81
C LYS A 20 -8.42 16.27 -13.04
N ASN A 21 -9.55 16.23 -13.73
CA ASN A 21 -10.85 16.16 -13.09
C ASN A 21 -10.99 14.73 -12.54
N ASP A 22 -10.45 14.49 -11.35
CA ASP A 22 -10.63 13.23 -10.63
C ASP A 22 -12.02 13.24 -9.96
N ASN A 23 -13.06 13.31 -10.79
CA ASN A 23 -14.40 12.82 -10.43
C ASN A 23 -14.56 11.40 -11.00
N GLU A 24 -13.58 10.56 -10.73
CA GLU A 24 -13.78 9.13 -10.77
C GLU A 24 -14.23 8.70 -9.38
N ASP A 25 -15.51 8.31 -9.25
CA ASP A 25 -15.96 7.40 -8.19
C ASP A 25 -15.25 6.04 -8.35
N THR A 26 -13.91 6.02 -8.32
CA THR A 26 -13.13 4.80 -8.26
C THR A 26 -13.12 4.35 -6.82
N THR A 27 -13.98 3.37 -6.52
CA THR A 27 -13.88 2.61 -5.28
C THR A 27 -12.46 2.08 -5.15
N SER A 28 -11.75 2.53 -4.11
CA SER A 28 -10.36 2.14 -3.84
C SER A 28 -10.15 0.62 -3.99
N PRO A 29 -9.08 0.16 -4.66
CA PRO A 29 -8.84 -1.26 -4.86
C PRO A 29 -8.60 -2.03 -3.54
N LEU A 30 -8.27 -1.31 -2.46
CA LEU A 30 -8.12 -1.85 -1.11
C LEU A 30 -9.44 -2.27 -0.49
N LEU A 31 -10.57 -1.67 -0.87
CA LEU A 31 -11.85 -1.92 -0.22
C LEU A 31 -12.20 -3.41 -0.24
N GLY A 32 -12.66 -3.90 0.91
CA GLY A 32 -13.00 -5.31 1.09
C GLY A 32 -12.14 -6.03 2.11
N THR A 33 -12.17 -7.36 2.05
CA THR A 33 -11.56 -8.23 3.07
C THR A 33 -10.39 -9.02 2.50
N TRP A 34 -9.32 -9.09 3.27
CA TRP A 34 -8.04 -9.68 2.91
C TRP A 34 -7.63 -10.73 3.94
N GLU A 35 -7.23 -11.91 3.50
CA GLU A 35 -6.80 -13.02 4.37
C GLU A 35 -5.28 -13.19 4.36
N LEU A 36 -4.67 -13.35 5.53
CA LEU A 36 -3.25 -13.64 5.64
C LEU A 36 -2.95 -15.02 5.02
N LYS A 37 -1.98 -15.08 4.09
CA LYS A 37 -1.56 -16.33 3.44
C LYS A 37 -0.10 -16.65 3.65
N GLU A 38 0.77 -15.65 3.71
CA GLU A 38 2.22 -15.88 3.82
C GLU A 38 2.89 -14.82 4.70
N ILE A 39 3.99 -15.20 5.34
CA ILE A 39 4.88 -14.28 6.06
C ILE A 39 6.30 -14.43 5.55
N LEU A 40 7.07 -13.34 5.60
CA LEU A 40 8.50 -13.33 5.33
C LEU A 40 9.18 -12.66 6.51
N ALA A 41 10.08 -13.40 7.16
CA ALA A 41 11.03 -12.88 8.13
C ALA A 41 12.42 -13.24 7.61
N ASP A 42 13.19 -12.24 7.21
CA ASP A 42 14.57 -12.41 6.76
C ASP A 42 15.51 -12.46 7.98
N PRO A 43 16.48 -13.40 8.04
CA PRO A 43 17.42 -13.48 9.16
C PRO A 43 18.58 -12.46 9.06
N GLY A 44 18.66 -11.68 7.98
CA GLY A 44 19.67 -10.61 7.78
C GLY A 44 20.77 -10.95 6.78
N ASP A 45 20.70 -12.11 6.14
CA ASP A 45 21.60 -12.52 5.07
C ASP A 45 20.96 -12.37 3.66
N GLY A 46 19.72 -11.90 3.60
CA GLY A 46 18.97 -11.73 2.35
C GLY A 46 18.33 -13.03 1.83
N SER A 47 18.35 -14.12 2.62
CA SER A 47 17.74 -15.40 2.24
C SER A 47 16.24 -15.47 2.55
N GLY A 48 15.64 -14.40 3.07
CA GLY A 48 14.24 -14.38 3.47
C GLY A 48 13.30 -14.65 2.30
N ILE A 49 12.41 -15.62 2.48
CA ILE A 49 11.36 -15.96 1.50
C ILE A 49 9.99 -15.95 2.18
N PHE A 50 8.94 -15.78 1.36
CA PHE A 50 7.56 -15.95 1.83
C PHE A 50 7.31 -17.43 2.13
N ASN A 51 6.80 -17.70 3.32
CA ASN A 51 6.37 -19.01 3.75
C ASN A 51 4.86 -18.98 3.99
N THR A 52 4.15 -19.99 3.47
CA THR A 52 2.71 -20.13 3.68
C THR A 52 2.39 -20.37 5.16
N VAL A 53 1.31 -19.74 5.64
CA VAL A 53 0.84 -19.88 7.02
C VAL A 53 -0.62 -20.34 7.07
N ASN A 54 -0.97 -21.11 8.09
CA ASN A 54 -2.35 -21.40 8.43
C ASN A 54 -2.85 -20.33 9.41
N SER A 55 -3.70 -19.42 8.95
CA SER A 55 -4.18 -18.29 9.74
C SER A 55 -5.62 -17.95 9.42
N ASN A 56 -6.38 -17.58 10.45
CA ASN A 56 -7.70 -16.98 10.31
C ASN A 56 -7.65 -15.44 10.37
N LYS A 57 -6.45 -14.84 10.36
CA LYS A 57 -6.26 -13.38 10.42
C LYS A 57 -6.77 -12.73 9.12
N LYS A 58 -7.60 -11.70 9.30
CA LYS A 58 -8.24 -10.94 8.23
C LYS A 58 -8.12 -9.45 8.48
N LEU A 59 -7.89 -8.71 7.40
CA LEU A 59 -7.99 -7.25 7.37
C LEU A 59 -9.25 -6.86 6.59
N THR A 60 -9.93 -5.80 7.01
CA THR A 60 -11.02 -5.20 6.23
C THR A 60 -10.80 -3.71 6.08
N PHE A 61 -10.79 -3.23 4.83
CA PHE A 61 -10.65 -1.82 4.47
C PHE A 61 -12.01 -1.24 4.11
N TYR A 62 -12.30 -0.07 4.67
CA TYR A 62 -13.59 0.62 4.52
C TYR A 62 -13.43 1.94 3.75
N SER A 63 -14.48 2.35 3.04
CA SER A 63 -14.51 3.58 2.21
C SER A 63 -14.21 4.86 2.99
N ASN A 64 -14.45 4.87 4.29
CA ASN A 64 -14.14 5.99 5.18
C ASN A 64 -12.68 6.00 5.69
N ARG A 65 -11.75 5.36 4.97
CA ARG A 65 -10.32 5.30 5.30
C ARG A 65 -9.98 4.57 6.60
N LYS A 66 -10.92 3.78 7.15
CA LYS A 66 -10.67 2.91 8.29
C LYS A 66 -10.22 1.51 7.85
N ILE A 67 -9.45 0.85 8.71
CA ILE A 67 -9.09 -0.55 8.60
C ILE A 67 -9.39 -1.24 9.94
N THR A 68 -9.90 -2.47 9.89
CA THR A 68 -10.01 -3.35 11.06
C THR A 68 -9.31 -4.68 10.79
N SER A 69 -8.92 -5.34 11.87
CA SER A 69 -8.36 -6.68 11.86
C SER A 69 -8.92 -7.48 13.02
N ASN A 70 -9.17 -8.77 12.80
CA ASN A 70 -9.44 -9.71 13.89
C ASN A 70 -8.15 -10.19 14.60
N GLY A 71 -6.98 -9.72 14.19
CA GLY A 71 -5.69 -9.92 14.86
C GLY A 71 -4.88 -8.62 14.95
N SER A 72 -3.63 -8.70 15.44
CA SER A 72 -2.72 -7.55 15.45
C SER A 72 -2.40 -7.09 14.03
N ILE A 73 -2.58 -5.80 13.74
CA ILE A 73 -2.10 -5.13 12.51
C ILE A 73 -0.62 -4.77 12.65
N CYS A 74 -0.08 -4.77 13.87
CA CYS A 74 1.20 -4.15 14.22
C CYS A 74 2.42 -5.04 13.96
N ASP A 75 2.18 -6.32 13.71
CA ASP A 75 3.20 -7.34 13.56
C ASP A 75 2.75 -8.42 12.57
N MET A 76 3.66 -9.35 12.30
CA MET A 76 3.45 -10.50 11.42
C MET A 76 2.79 -11.70 12.09
N SER A 77 2.19 -11.54 13.28
CA SER A 77 1.54 -12.66 13.97
C SER A 77 0.52 -13.34 13.05
N VAL A 78 0.37 -14.65 13.19
CA VAL A 78 -0.65 -15.42 12.47
C VAL A 78 -1.96 -15.53 13.27
N GLU A 79 -1.95 -15.03 14.51
CA GLU A 79 -3.07 -15.15 15.44
C GLU A 79 -4.19 -14.15 15.13
N SER A 80 -5.43 -14.59 15.37
CA SER A 80 -6.66 -13.81 15.18
C SER A 80 -7.46 -13.68 16.48
N ASN A 81 -6.76 -13.45 17.59
CA ASN A 81 -7.31 -13.41 18.94
C ASN A 81 -7.43 -11.99 19.52
N ILE A 82 -6.60 -11.04 19.06
CA ILE A 82 -6.59 -9.65 19.54
C ILE A 82 -6.95 -8.74 18.38
N SER A 83 -8.17 -8.21 18.36
CA SER A 83 -8.59 -7.28 17.31
C SER A 83 -7.82 -5.97 17.39
N SER A 84 -7.49 -5.40 16.24
CA SER A 84 -6.89 -4.07 16.12
C SER A 84 -7.56 -3.27 15.01
N ASN A 85 -7.37 -1.96 15.02
CA ASN A 85 -7.95 -1.06 14.02
C ASN A 85 -7.03 0.12 13.75
N GLY A 86 -7.27 0.82 12.65
CA GLY A 86 -6.50 1.98 12.28
C GLY A 86 -7.11 2.74 11.12
N THR A 87 -6.27 3.56 10.50
CA THR A 87 -6.58 4.27 9.27
C THR A 87 -5.55 3.96 8.21
N TYR A 88 -5.93 4.10 6.94
CA TYR A 88 -5.03 3.90 5.81
C TYR A 88 -5.09 5.08 4.85
N THR A 89 -3.98 5.31 4.15
CA THR A 89 -3.89 6.28 3.05
C THR A 89 -3.23 5.63 1.84
N GLU A 90 -3.79 5.88 0.66
CA GLU A 90 -3.25 5.44 -0.63
C GLU A 90 -2.13 6.36 -1.12
N THR A 91 -2.18 7.64 -0.75
CA THR A 91 -1.18 8.65 -1.16
C THR A 91 0.23 8.24 -0.76
N ASN A 92 0.39 7.72 0.46
CA ASN A 92 1.68 7.29 1.00
C ASN A 92 1.81 5.78 1.13
N SER A 93 0.76 5.03 0.77
CA SER A 93 0.67 3.59 0.98
C SER A 93 1.01 3.18 2.43
N THR A 94 0.32 3.79 3.39
CA THR A 94 0.53 3.52 4.82
C THR A 94 -0.73 3.20 5.60
N ILE A 95 -0.55 2.43 6.68
CA ILE A 95 -1.53 2.16 7.72
C ILE A 95 -0.97 2.73 9.03
N ASN A 96 -1.82 3.44 9.77
CA ASN A 96 -1.52 3.95 11.10
C ASN A 96 -2.55 3.42 12.08
N SER A 97 -2.10 2.98 13.25
CA SER A 97 -2.96 2.43 14.29
C SER A 97 -2.40 2.81 15.65
N THR A 98 -3.28 3.28 16.54
CA THR A 98 -2.91 3.52 17.95
C THR A 98 -2.61 2.21 18.69
N ASN A 99 -2.96 1.05 18.12
CA ASN A 99 -2.56 -0.25 18.65
C ASN A 99 -1.07 -0.54 18.43
N CYS A 100 -0.44 0.15 17.48
CA CYS A 100 0.91 -0.16 17.02
C CYS A 100 1.88 0.92 17.49
N GLN A 101 2.29 0.94 18.77
CA GLN A 101 3.32 1.83 19.39
C GLN A 101 3.86 2.99 18.50
N ASP A 102 2.97 3.83 17.98
CA ASP A 102 3.18 4.86 16.94
C ASP A 102 4.02 4.46 15.70
N SER A 103 4.06 3.18 15.34
CA SER A 103 4.70 2.65 14.13
C SER A 103 3.78 2.72 12.92
N THR A 104 4.22 3.42 11.89
CA THR A 104 3.57 3.43 10.57
C THR A 104 3.94 2.16 9.80
N ILE A 105 2.93 1.43 9.35
CA ILE A 105 3.11 0.24 8.51
C ILE A 105 2.98 0.68 7.05
N LYS A 106 3.95 0.30 6.21
CA LYS A 106 3.87 0.51 4.76
C LYS A 106 3.15 -0.67 4.11
N TYR A 107 2.59 -0.46 2.93
CA TYR A 107 2.06 -1.57 2.14
C TYR A 107 2.33 -1.42 0.65
N GLU A 108 2.30 -2.55 -0.04
CA GLU A 108 2.32 -2.66 -1.49
C GLU A 108 1.06 -3.40 -1.95
N LEU A 109 0.42 -2.90 -3.00
CA LEU A 109 -0.79 -3.49 -3.58
C LEU A 109 -0.52 -3.86 -5.04
N THR A 110 -0.74 -5.12 -5.39
CA THR A 110 -0.65 -5.61 -6.78
C THR A 110 -1.80 -6.57 -7.06
N GLY A 111 -2.82 -6.07 -7.77
CA GLY A 111 -4.05 -6.83 -8.03
C GLY A 111 -4.71 -7.28 -6.73
N ASN A 112 -4.88 -8.60 -6.56
CA ASN A 112 -5.48 -9.20 -5.37
C ASN A 112 -4.47 -9.55 -4.28
N THR A 113 -3.24 -9.04 -4.36
CA THR A 113 -2.18 -9.25 -3.36
C THR A 113 -1.87 -7.95 -2.64
N LEU A 114 -1.95 -7.98 -1.31
CA LEU A 114 -1.56 -6.90 -0.42
C LEU A 114 -0.38 -7.38 0.43
N VAL A 115 0.73 -6.65 0.42
CA VAL A 115 1.89 -6.94 1.28
C VAL A 115 2.03 -5.82 2.29
N LEU A 116 1.86 -6.14 3.57
CA LEU A 116 2.23 -5.23 4.67
C LEU A 116 3.72 -5.37 4.93
N ILE A 117 4.40 -4.24 5.09
CA ILE A 117 5.85 -4.13 5.32
C ILE A 117 6.03 -3.48 6.69
N TYR A 118 6.57 -4.28 7.61
CA TYR A 118 6.78 -3.89 9.01
C TYR A 118 8.18 -3.30 9.17
N PRO A 119 8.35 -2.31 10.07
CA PRO A 119 9.67 -1.76 10.36
C PRO A 119 10.53 -2.81 11.08
N CYS A 120 11.51 -3.36 10.36
CA CYS A 120 12.60 -4.16 10.93
C CYS A 120 13.84 -4.05 10.04
N PHE A 121 15.01 -4.48 10.53
CA PHE A 121 16.28 -4.29 9.85
C PHE A 121 16.45 -5.22 8.64
N GLU A 122 16.05 -6.47 8.78
CA GLU A 122 16.36 -7.54 7.82
C GLU A 122 15.26 -7.76 6.77
N GLY A 123 13.99 -7.48 7.12
CA GLY A 123 12.84 -7.62 6.22
C GLY A 123 11.71 -8.41 6.87
N CYS A 124 10.58 -7.73 7.12
CA CYS A 124 9.43 -8.28 7.80
C CYS A 124 8.19 -7.95 6.99
N LYS A 125 7.56 -8.96 6.39
CA LYS A 125 6.41 -8.77 5.51
C LYS A 125 5.32 -9.79 5.79
N ALA A 126 4.07 -9.35 5.67
CA ALA A 126 2.90 -10.23 5.69
C ALA A 126 2.11 -10.05 4.39
N LYS A 127 1.86 -11.15 3.69
CA LYS A 127 1.13 -11.16 2.41
C LYS A 127 -0.29 -11.64 2.62
N TYR A 128 -1.21 -10.82 2.18
CA TYR A 128 -2.65 -11.05 2.22
C TYR A 128 -3.21 -11.17 0.81
N ILE A 129 -4.24 -12.00 0.67
CA ILE A 129 -4.98 -12.18 -0.58
C ILE A 129 -6.41 -11.69 -0.41
N LYS A 130 -6.91 -10.93 -1.39
CA LYS A 130 -8.28 -10.41 -1.39
C LYS A 130 -9.29 -11.56 -1.51
N VAL A 131 -10.35 -11.50 -0.71
CA VAL A 131 -11.42 -12.53 -0.68
C VAL A 131 -12.76 -11.96 -1.13
N LYS A 132 -12.99 -10.67 -0.87
CA LYS A 132 -14.20 -9.91 -1.24
C LYS A 132 -13.82 -8.48 -1.55
#